data_AF-A0A150PAA8-F1
#
_entry.id   AF-A0A150PAA8-F1
#
_cell.length_a   1.000
_cell.length_b   1.000
_cell.length_c   1.000
_cell.angle_alpha   90.00
_cell.angle_beta   90.00
_cell.angle_gamma   90.00
#
_symmetry.space_group_name_H-M   'P 1'
#
loop_
_entity.id
_entity.type
_entity.pdbx_description
1 polymer ?
#
loop_
_entity_poly.entity_id
_entity_poly.type
_entity_poly.pdbx_seq_one_letter_code
_entity_poly.pdbx_strand_id
1 'polypeptide(L)'
;EAILFPEDASAHQAGIDACRRGHATDAGAPSPETERVRCLLALRYQGDAQAAASATALFDRNGSVAGLEREHLMDGGYRGTLHLVPELPVRAERRHLEWTAAAMADIDAFVADLAAAAGSPSRYRHRALALRYFRSVRARTPSAYATGWTVAYNLAGSLHRSADAVRETLFHEIFHLNDSAHGGWSQAALSPIYDGIVARCGTRIACLAPYAPSETVVKGGTYYAFQPGNGVGEYAAELAIRYYREQRAALRGEQPGKTPFKCGPPENARAWSLLATEFFGGADRVAPCQDGAPARP
;
A
#
# COMPACT_ATOMS: atom_id res chain seq x y z
N GLU A 1 0.95 -21.70 3.00
CA GLU A 1 0.18 -22.32 4.12
C GLU A 1 0.02 -21.38 5.30
N ALA A 2 1.07 -20.97 6.01
CA ALA A 2 0.95 -20.09 7.18
C ALA A 2 0.21 -18.75 6.93
N ILE A 3 0.29 -18.21 5.70
CA ILE A 3 -0.49 -17.03 5.29
C ILE A 3 -1.98 -17.35 5.21
N LEU A 4 -2.33 -18.54 4.71
CA LEU A 4 -3.71 -18.92 4.47
C LEU A 4 -4.35 -19.52 5.72
N PHE A 5 -3.61 -20.33 6.51
CA PHE A 5 -4.07 -21.10 7.67
C PHE A 5 -3.20 -20.84 8.89
N PRO A 6 -3.22 -19.60 9.43
CA PRO A 6 -2.33 -19.23 10.53
C PRO A 6 -2.63 -19.95 11.85
N GLU A 7 -3.89 -20.26 12.13
CA GLU A 7 -4.34 -20.76 13.46
C GLU A 7 -5.26 -21.98 13.37
N ASP A 8 -5.75 -22.31 12.18
CA ASP A 8 -6.74 -23.37 11.94
C ASP A 8 -6.23 -24.44 10.97
N ALA A 9 -4.91 -24.50 10.71
CA ALA A 9 -4.33 -25.48 9.79
C ALA A 9 -4.71 -26.93 10.12
N SER A 10 -4.82 -27.26 11.42
CA SER A 10 -5.22 -28.60 11.89
C SER A 10 -6.64 -28.97 11.45
N ALA A 11 -7.57 -28.02 11.43
CA ALA A 11 -8.93 -28.23 10.95
C ALA A 11 -9.01 -28.48 9.44
N HIS A 12 -7.97 -28.07 8.69
CA HIS A 12 -7.88 -28.19 7.25
C HIS A 12 -6.80 -29.18 6.78
N GLN A 13 -6.22 -29.95 7.70
CA GLN A 13 -5.01 -30.74 7.47
C GLN A 13 -5.14 -31.71 6.29
N ALA A 14 -6.26 -32.44 6.20
CA ALA A 14 -6.50 -33.38 5.10
C ALA A 14 -6.53 -32.70 3.72
N GLY A 15 -7.15 -31.52 3.62
CA GLY A 15 -7.20 -30.72 2.40
C GLY A 15 -5.84 -30.12 2.04
N ILE A 16 -5.12 -29.62 3.05
CA ILE A 16 -3.74 -29.12 2.87
C ILE A 16 -2.84 -30.25 2.35
N ASP A 17 -2.93 -31.45 2.92
CA ASP A 17 -2.15 -32.60 2.47
C ASP A 17 -2.54 -33.09 1.08
N ALA A 18 -3.81 -32.98 0.70
CA ALA A 18 -4.25 -33.24 -0.67
C ALA A 18 -3.61 -32.25 -1.65
N CYS A 19 -3.59 -30.95 -1.30
CA CYS A 19 -2.90 -29.92 -2.09
C CYS A 19 -1.38 -30.12 -2.16
N ARG A 20 -0.75 -30.88 -1.26
CA ARG A 20 0.69 -31.21 -1.35
C ARG A 20 0.97 -32.37 -2.31
N ARG A 21 0.05 -33.34 -2.41
CA ARG A 21 0.22 -34.57 -3.19
C ARG A 21 -0.13 -34.44 -4.68
N GLY A 22 -0.92 -33.43 -5.06
CA GLY A 22 -1.59 -33.35 -6.36
C GLY A 22 -0.77 -32.93 -7.59
N HIS A 23 0.57 -32.89 -7.55
CA HIS A 23 1.36 -32.23 -8.62
C HIS A 23 2.31 -33.20 -9.35
N ALA A 24 1.85 -33.74 -10.49
CA ALA A 24 2.69 -34.38 -11.50
C ALA A 24 2.77 -33.46 -12.73
N THR A 25 3.98 -33.24 -13.25
CA THR A 25 4.23 -32.22 -14.29
C THR A 25 4.20 -32.80 -15.71
N ASP A 26 3.34 -32.24 -16.55
CA ASP A 26 3.49 -32.23 -18.01
C ASP A 26 4.16 -30.92 -18.47
N ALA A 27 4.85 -30.94 -19.61
CA ALA A 27 5.53 -29.78 -20.16
C ALA A 27 4.52 -28.68 -20.55
N GLY A 28 4.65 -27.49 -19.95
CA GLY A 28 3.74 -26.35 -20.16
C GLY A 28 2.71 -26.13 -19.04
N ALA A 29 2.64 -27.02 -18.04
CA ALA A 29 1.83 -26.84 -16.85
C ALA A 29 2.42 -25.74 -15.93
N PRO A 30 1.59 -25.05 -15.11
CA PRO A 30 2.08 -24.18 -14.05
C PRO A 30 3.06 -24.91 -13.14
N SER A 31 3.97 -24.19 -12.47
CA SER A 31 4.88 -24.84 -11.54
C SER A 31 4.09 -25.57 -10.44
N PRO A 32 4.59 -26.70 -9.91
CA PRO A 32 3.97 -27.41 -8.80
C PRO A 32 3.65 -26.49 -7.60
N GLU A 33 4.46 -25.46 -7.39
CA GLU A 33 4.24 -24.46 -6.35
C GLU A 33 3.04 -23.54 -6.65
N THR A 34 2.91 -23.05 -7.88
CA THR A 34 1.76 -22.25 -8.33
C THR A 34 0.46 -23.02 -8.19
N GLU A 35 0.44 -24.28 -8.62
CA GLU A 35 -0.75 -25.13 -8.50
C GLU A 35 -1.10 -25.40 -7.03
N ARG A 36 -0.10 -25.64 -6.18
CA ARG A 36 -0.31 -25.80 -4.75
C ARG A 36 -0.95 -24.57 -4.12
N VAL A 37 -0.48 -23.37 -4.47
CA VAL A 37 -1.07 -22.12 -3.96
C VAL A 37 -2.52 -21.97 -4.41
N ARG A 38 -2.83 -22.25 -5.69
CA ARG A 38 -4.21 -22.24 -6.19
C ARG A 38 -5.11 -23.22 -5.45
N CYS A 39 -4.62 -24.44 -5.20
CA CYS A 39 -5.35 -25.45 -4.42
C CYS A 39 -5.63 -24.96 -2.99
N LEU A 40 -4.63 -24.38 -2.31
CA LEU A 40 -4.79 -23.84 -0.96
C LEU A 40 -5.74 -22.63 -0.91
N LEU A 41 -5.73 -21.77 -1.93
CA LEU A 41 -6.69 -20.66 -2.06
C LEU A 41 -8.11 -21.19 -2.24
N ALA A 42 -8.30 -22.18 -3.11
CA ALA A 42 -9.60 -22.82 -3.31
C ALA A 42 -10.11 -23.46 -2.00
N LEU A 43 -9.24 -24.14 -1.25
CA LEU A 43 -9.58 -24.70 0.06
C LEU A 43 -9.98 -23.63 1.07
N ARG A 44 -9.22 -22.53 1.17
CA ARG A 44 -9.50 -21.44 2.11
C ARG A 44 -10.84 -20.75 1.81
N TYR A 45 -11.13 -20.52 0.53
CA TYR A 45 -12.31 -19.80 0.09
C TYR A 45 -13.47 -20.72 -0.36
N GLN A 46 -13.43 -22.02 -0.03
CA GLN A 46 -14.41 -23.01 -0.51
C GLN A 46 -15.88 -22.67 -0.19
N GLY A 47 -16.13 -21.83 0.84
CA GLY A 47 -17.46 -21.37 1.22
C GLY A 47 -17.99 -20.16 0.43
N ASP A 48 -17.21 -19.57 -0.46
CA ASP A 48 -17.59 -18.44 -1.31
C ASP A 48 -16.81 -18.47 -2.65
N ALA A 49 -17.45 -19.01 -3.68
CA ALA A 49 -16.83 -19.21 -4.99
C ALA A 49 -16.37 -17.88 -5.65
N GLN A 50 -17.06 -16.77 -5.39
CA GLN A 50 -16.69 -15.47 -5.96
C GLN A 50 -15.43 -14.91 -5.27
N ALA A 51 -15.33 -15.09 -3.95
CA ALA A 51 -14.12 -14.74 -3.22
C ALA A 51 -12.94 -15.64 -3.63
N ALA A 52 -13.18 -16.95 -3.82
CA ALA A 52 -12.16 -17.88 -4.32
C ALA A 52 -11.61 -17.48 -5.68
N ALA A 53 -12.49 -17.11 -6.62
CA ALA A 53 -12.10 -16.63 -7.94
C ALA A 53 -11.27 -15.33 -7.85
N SER A 54 -11.69 -14.38 -7.01
CA SER A 54 -10.98 -13.10 -6.83
C SER A 54 -9.60 -13.29 -6.21
N ALA A 55 -9.49 -14.15 -5.19
CA ALA A 55 -8.21 -14.45 -4.53
C ALA A 55 -7.25 -15.18 -5.49
N THR A 56 -7.77 -16.10 -6.30
CA THR A 56 -6.99 -16.81 -7.33
C THR A 56 -6.52 -15.86 -8.42
N ALA A 57 -7.40 -14.98 -8.92
CA ALA A 57 -7.05 -14.01 -9.95
C ALA A 57 -5.99 -13.00 -9.47
N LEU A 58 -6.06 -12.58 -8.20
CA LEU A 58 -5.02 -11.75 -7.58
C LEU A 58 -3.66 -12.47 -7.60
N PHE A 59 -3.62 -13.73 -7.14
CA PHE A 59 -2.39 -14.52 -7.14
C PHE A 59 -1.83 -14.75 -8.54
N ASP A 60 -2.69 -15.13 -9.50
CA ASP A 60 -2.27 -15.39 -10.87
C ASP A 60 -1.71 -14.13 -11.55
N ARG A 61 -2.28 -12.96 -11.24
CA ARG A 61 -1.86 -11.70 -11.85
C ARG A 61 -0.53 -11.18 -11.32
N ASN A 62 -0.34 -11.19 -9.99
CA ASN A 62 0.80 -10.49 -9.39
C ASN A 62 1.53 -11.29 -8.29
N GLY A 63 1.19 -12.56 -8.11
CA GLY A 63 1.78 -13.46 -7.12
C GLY A 63 1.36 -13.18 -5.67
N SER A 64 0.48 -12.21 -5.41
CA SER A 64 0.08 -11.88 -4.03
C SER A 64 -0.96 -12.87 -3.51
N VAL A 65 -0.81 -13.25 -2.25
CA VAL A 65 -1.68 -14.25 -1.61
C VAL A 65 -2.60 -13.56 -0.62
N ALA A 66 -3.91 -13.66 -0.87
CA ALA A 66 -4.97 -13.23 0.04
C ALA A 66 -5.19 -14.27 1.13
N GLY A 67 -4.71 -14.00 2.33
CA GLY A 67 -4.81 -14.87 3.50
C GLY A 67 -5.24 -14.13 4.76
N LEU A 68 -4.92 -14.68 5.93
CA LEU A 68 -5.40 -14.19 7.21
C LEU A 68 -4.24 -13.72 8.08
N GLU A 69 -4.49 -12.69 8.87
CA GLU A 69 -3.59 -12.36 9.97
C GLU A 69 -3.79 -13.32 11.15
N ARG A 70 -2.79 -13.42 12.02
CA ARG A 70 -2.92 -14.10 13.32
C ARG A 70 -3.68 -13.22 14.32
N GLU A 71 -4.33 -13.86 15.27
CA GLU A 71 -4.80 -13.21 16.47
C GLU A 71 -3.60 -12.74 17.30
N HIS A 72 -3.58 -11.46 17.66
CA HIS A 72 -2.54 -10.90 18.52
C HIS A 72 -2.96 -9.56 19.12
N LEU A 73 -2.19 -9.15 20.13
CA LEU A 73 -2.22 -7.79 20.66
C LEU A 73 -1.17 -6.94 19.94
N MET A 74 -1.58 -5.76 19.48
CA MET A 74 -0.74 -4.77 18.83
C MET A 74 -0.64 -3.53 19.70
N ASP A 75 0.55 -2.93 19.79
CA ASP A 75 0.71 -1.58 20.34
C ASP A 75 0.17 -0.56 19.31
N GLY A 76 -0.94 0.09 19.64
CA GLY A 76 -1.55 1.14 18.83
C GLY A 76 -1.02 2.54 19.15
N GLY A 77 0.06 2.66 19.92
CA GLY A 77 0.62 3.91 20.41
C GLY A 77 -0.38 4.63 21.33
N TYR A 78 -0.75 5.87 20.97
CA TYR A 78 -1.72 6.65 21.75
C TYR A 78 -3.11 6.00 21.86
N ARG A 79 -3.41 4.99 21.02
CA ARG A 79 -4.66 4.23 21.05
C ARG A 79 -4.63 3.07 22.05
N GLY A 80 -3.49 2.83 22.71
CA GLY A 80 -3.28 1.70 23.61
C GLY A 80 -3.18 0.37 22.87
N THR A 81 -3.35 -0.72 23.62
CA THR A 81 -3.29 -2.07 23.07
C THR A 81 -4.54 -2.40 22.26
N LEU A 82 -4.34 -2.81 21.01
CA LEU A 82 -5.38 -3.22 20.08
C LEU A 82 -5.39 -4.74 19.95
N HIS A 83 -6.57 -5.34 20.05
CA HIS A 83 -6.75 -6.77 19.82
C HIS A 83 -7.19 -7.01 18.38
N LEU A 84 -6.33 -7.65 17.60
CA LEU A 84 -6.57 -7.98 16.20
C LEU A 84 -6.88 -9.46 16.07
N VAL A 85 -7.88 -9.81 15.24
CA VAL A 85 -8.30 -11.20 15.00
C VAL A 85 -8.43 -11.48 13.50
N PRO A 86 -8.15 -12.71 13.03
CA PRO A 86 -8.38 -13.10 11.64
C PRO A 86 -9.83 -12.88 11.22
N GLU A 87 -10.04 -12.38 10.01
CA GLU A 87 -11.37 -12.29 9.39
C GLU A 87 -11.24 -12.46 7.87
N LEU A 88 -12.02 -13.37 7.29
CA LEU A 88 -11.93 -13.69 5.87
C LEU A 88 -12.84 -12.76 5.05
N PRO A 89 -12.38 -12.17 3.92
CA PRO A 89 -13.19 -11.28 3.11
C PRO A 89 -14.16 -12.07 2.20
N VAL A 90 -15.22 -12.60 2.80
CA VAL A 90 -16.28 -13.37 2.11
C VAL A 90 -17.64 -12.75 2.35
N ARG A 91 -18.65 -13.16 1.58
CA ARG A 91 -20.04 -12.71 1.70
C ARG A 91 -20.12 -11.18 1.65
N ALA A 92 -20.62 -10.54 2.71
CA ALA A 92 -20.76 -9.08 2.79
C ALA A 92 -19.41 -8.35 2.73
N GLU A 93 -18.32 -8.99 3.17
CA GLU A 93 -16.98 -8.40 3.17
C GLU A 93 -16.20 -8.67 1.88
N ARG A 94 -16.75 -9.44 0.94
CA ARG A 94 -16.11 -9.76 -0.35
C ARG A 94 -15.66 -8.52 -1.13
N ARG A 95 -16.41 -7.42 -1.00
CA ARG A 95 -16.05 -6.11 -1.59
C ARG A 95 -14.62 -5.68 -1.25
N HIS A 96 -14.10 -6.03 -0.08
CA HIS A 96 -12.74 -5.65 0.32
C HIS A 96 -11.71 -6.44 -0.48
N LEU A 97 -11.94 -7.73 -0.71
CA LEU A 97 -11.08 -8.52 -1.60
C LEU A 97 -11.12 -7.96 -3.04
N GLU A 98 -12.30 -7.63 -3.54
CA GLU A 98 -12.47 -7.00 -4.86
C GLU A 98 -11.72 -5.66 -4.96
N TRP A 99 -11.83 -4.79 -3.95
CA TRP A 99 -11.10 -3.52 -3.89
C TRP A 99 -9.60 -3.71 -3.80
N THR A 100 -9.11 -4.63 -2.98
CA THR A 100 -7.67 -4.93 -2.89
C THR A 100 -7.13 -5.51 -4.21
N ALA A 101 -7.86 -6.42 -4.87
CA ALA A 101 -7.46 -6.96 -6.16
C ALA A 101 -7.42 -5.87 -7.25
N ALA A 102 -8.44 -5.01 -7.30
CA ALA A 102 -8.49 -3.89 -8.23
C ALA A 102 -7.39 -2.84 -7.96
N ALA A 103 -7.08 -2.58 -6.69
CA ALA A 103 -5.99 -1.69 -6.31
C ALA A 103 -4.63 -2.25 -6.77
N MET A 104 -4.35 -3.52 -6.49
CA MET A 104 -3.09 -4.15 -6.91
C MET A 104 -2.95 -4.24 -8.42
N ALA A 105 -4.06 -4.46 -9.14
CA ALA A 105 -4.13 -4.40 -10.58
C ALA A 105 -3.75 -3.03 -11.15
N ASP A 106 -4.28 -1.96 -10.54
CA ASP A 106 -4.00 -0.58 -10.95
C ASP A 106 -2.54 -0.20 -10.66
N ILE A 107 -2.02 -0.57 -9.47
CA ILE A 107 -0.62 -0.36 -9.11
C ILE A 107 0.32 -1.08 -10.10
N ASP A 108 -0.05 -2.28 -10.51
CA ASP A 108 0.73 -3.04 -11.49
C ASP A 108 0.80 -2.36 -12.85
N ALA A 109 -0.34 -1.86 -13.34
CA ALA A 109 -0.39 -1.09 -14.58
C ALA A 109 0.41 0.21 -14.46
N PHE A 110 0.26 0.92 -13.35
CA PHE A 110 0.99 2.15 -13.05
C PHE A 110 2.52 1.95 -13.09
N VAL A 111 3.04 0.92 -12.40
CA VAL A 111 4.49 0.66 -12.38
C VAL A 111 4.98 0.26 -13.78
N ALA A 112 4.19 -0.49 -14.55
CA ALA A 112 4.54 -0.83 -15.93
C ALA A 112 4.59 0.40 -16.85
N ASP A 113 3.57 1.27 -16.78
CA ASP A 113 3.49 2.50 -17.56
C ASP A 113 4.61 3.49 -17.20
N LEU A 114 4.96 3.60 -15.92
CA LEU A 114 6.11 4.40 -15.49
C LEU A 114 7.44 3.82 -15.96
N ALA A 115 7.60 2.49 -15.91
CA ALA A 115 8.83 1.85 -16.37
C ALA A 115 9.11 2.13 -17.85
N ALA A 116 8.07 2.26 -18.69
CA ALA A 116 8.20 2.67 -20.09
C ALA A 116 8.71 4.11 -20.27
N ALA A 117 8.64 4.93 -19.22
CA ALA A 117 9.09 6.33 -19.20
C ALA A 117 10.39 6.55 -18.40
N ALA A 118 10.85 5.53 -17.67
CA ALA A 118 11.95 5.65 -16.72
C ALA A 118 13.31 5.60 -17.42
N GLY A 119 14.29 6.33 -16.88
CA GLY A 119 15.68 6.27 -17.34
C GLY A 119 16.46 5.09 -16.75
N SER A 120 15.87 4.36 -15.81
CA SER A 120 16.46 3.21 -15.12
C SER A 120 15.37 2.26 -14.63
N PRO A 121 15.70 0.99 -14.32
CA PRO A 121 14.72 0.05 -13.77
C PRO A 121 14.08 0.57 -12.47
N SER A 122 12.76 0.43 -12.37
CA SER A 122 12.03 0.67 -11.12
C SER A 122 12.52 -0.30 -10.04
N ARG A 123 12.81 0.23 -8.85
CA ARG A 123 13.14 -0.58 -7.67
C ARG A 123 11.93 -0.85 -6.79
N TYR A 124 10.81 -0.20 -7.07
CA TYR A 124 9.58 -0.36 -6.31
C TYR A 124 9.00 -1.77 -6.49
N ARG A 125 9.03 -2.59 -5.42
CA ARG A 125 8.42 -3.92 -5.37
C ARG A 125 6.98 -3.81 -4.87
N HIS A 126 6.05 -4.19 -5.74
CA HIS A 126 4.60 -4.25 -5.46
C HIS A 126 3.98 -5.63 -5.70
N ARG A 127 4.78 -6.64 -6.05
CA ARG A 127 4.33 -8.00 -6.39
C ARG A 127 4.70 -9.02 -5.32
N ALA A 128 4.05 -10.18 -5.35
CA ALA A 128 4.26 -11.29 -4.43
C ALA A 128 4.19 -10.86 -2.95
N LEU A 129 3.10 -10.19 -2.59
CA LEU A 129 2.82 -9.75 -1.22
C LEU A 129 1.95 -10.76 -0.47
N ALA A 130 2.13 -10.86 0.83
CA ALA A 130 1.14 -11.50 1.69
C ALA A 130 0.10 -10.45 2.10
N LEU A 131 -1.12 -10.55 1.57
CA LEU A 131 -2.24 -9.70 2.01
C LEU A 131 -2.99 -10.45 3.12
N ARG A 132 -2.89 -9.96 4.36
CA ARG A 132 -3.44 -10.64 5.53
C ARG A 132 -4.65 -9.89 6.08
N TYR A 133 -5.84 -10.46 5.92
CA TYR A 133 -7.08 -9.84 6.36
C TYR A 133 -7.33 -10.09 7.85
N PHE A 134 -7.83 -9.06 8.52
CA PHE A 134 -8.16 -9.09 9.93
C PHE A 134 -9.32 -8.13 10.24
N ARG A 135 -9.79 -8.15 11.49
CA ARG A 135 -10.56 -7.05 12.09
C ARG A 135 -10.04 -6.71 13.48
N SER A 136 -10.23 -5.46 13.88
CA SER A 136 -9.94 -5.05 15.25
C SER A 136 -11.15 -5.28 16.15
N VAL A 137 -10.95 -5.86 17.33
CA VAL A 137 -12.02 -6.05 18.31
C VAL A 137 -12.37 -4.71 18.94
N ARG A 138 -13.65 -4.31 18.82
CA ARG A 138 -14.21 -3.04 19.36
C ARG A 138 -13.47 -1.77 18.89
N ALA A 139 -12.74 -1.85 17.79
CA ALA A 139 -12.00 -0.75 17.19
C ALA A 139 -12.08 -0.81 15.65
N ARG A 140 -11.65 0.27 14.99
CA ARG A 140 -11.57 0.36 13.52
C ARG A 140 -10.15 0.71 13.03
N THR A 141 -9.18 0.54 13.91
CA THR A 141 -7.77 0.91 13.70
C THR A 141 -6.84 -0.25 14.06
N PRO A 142 -5.64 -0.32 13.46
CA PRO A 142 -5.26 0.45 12.28
C PRO A 142 -6.12 0.03 11.06
N SER A 143 -6.16 0.85 10.00
CA SER A 143 -6.84 0.43 8.76
C SER A 143 -6.00 -0.60 8.02
N ALA A 144 -4.68 -0.43 8.02
CA ALA A 144 -3.72 -1.42 7.57
C ALA A 144 -2.39 -1.19 8.30
N TYR A 145 -1.47 -2.14 8.17
CA TYR A 145 -0.06 -1.97 8.54
C TYR A 145 0.81 -2.90 7.68
N ALA A 146 2.10 -2.59 7.56
CA ALA A 146 3.02 -3.35 6.72
C ALA A 146 4.26 -3.85 7.47
N THR A 147 4.69 -5.08 7.20
CA THR A 147 5.96 -5.63 7.68
C THR A 147 6.38 -6.86 6.88
N GLY A 148 7.68 -7.07 6.64
CA GLY A 148 8.18 -8.33 6.07
C GLY A 148 7.48 -8.77 4.78
N TRP A 149 7.25 -7.83 3.86
CA TRP A 149 6.48 -8.03 2.62
C TRP A 149 5.03 -8.53 2.79
N THR A 150 4.48 -8.26 3.96
CA THR A 150 3.07 -8.45 4.32
C THR A 150 2.39 -7.09 4.44
N VAL A 151 1.20 -6.98 3.88
CA VAL A 151 0.25 -5.89 4.19
C VAL A 151 -0.92 -6.52 4.94
N ALA A 152 -1.05 -6.20 6.21
CA ALA A 152 -2.20 -6.60 7.00
C ALA A 152 -3.31 -5.56 6.79
N TYR A 153 -4.51 -6.02 6.43
CA TYR A 153 -5.64 -5.19 6.01
C TYR A 153 -6.86 -5.42 6.92
N ASN A 154 -7.38 -4.34 7.51
CA ASN A 154 -8.56 -4.38 8.37
C ASN A 154 -9.85 -4.29 7.55
N LEU A 155 -10.69 -5.32 7.58
CA LEU A 155 -12.00 -5.32 6.91
C LEU A 155 -12.94 -4.24 7.46
N ALA A 156 -12.78 -3.87 8.73
CA ALA A 156 -13.54 -2.81 9.38
C ALA A 156 -12.78 -1.47 9.48
N GLY A 157 -11.66 -1.34 8.76
CA GLY A 157 -10.78 -0.15 8.80
C GLY A 157 -11.52 1.16 8.57
N SER A 158 -11.19 2.20 9.34
CA SER A 158 -11.86 3.50 9.24
C SER A 158 -11.60 4.24 7.92
N LEU A 159 -10.48 3.95 7.26
CA LEU A 159 -10.11 4.57 5.98
C LEU A 159 -10.74 3.88 4.77
N HIS A 160 -11.20 2.63 4.90
CA HIS A 160 -11.69 1.80 3.80
C HIS A 160 -13.13 2.12 3.40
N ARG A 161 -13.36 3.36 2.97
CA ARG A 161 -14.69 3.89 2.61
C ARG A 161 -15.01 3.79 1.12
N SER A 162 -14.02 3.58 0.28
CA SER A 162 -14.14 3.45 -1.17
C SER A 162 -12.97 2.66 -1.76
N ALA A 163 -13.11 2.22 -3.01
CA ALA A 163 -12.02 1.56 -3.75
C ALA A 163 -10.77 2.45 -3.86
N ASP A 164 -10.94 3.76 -4.07
CA ASP A 164 -9.82 4.70 -4.16
C ASP A 164 -9.09 4.84 -2.83
N ALA A 165 -9.82 4.96 -1.71
CA ALA A 165 -9.21 5.04 -0.39
C ALA A 165 -8.44 3.75 -0.03
N VAL A 166 -8.96 2.58 -0.44
CA VAL A 166 -8.26 1.30 -0.29
C VAL A 166 -6.99 1.26 -1.13
N ARG A 167 -7.04 1.74 -2.38
CA ARG A 167 -5.88 1.78 -3.27
C ARG A 167 -4.74 2.61 -2.69
N GLU A 168 -5.08 3.79 -2.16
CA GLU A 168 -4.12 4.69 -1.53
C GLU A 168 -3.57 4.12 -0.23
N THR A 169 -4.41 3.49 0.60
CA THR A 169 -3.96 2.79 1.80
C THR A 169 -2.97 1.68 1.43
N LEU A 170 -3.27 0.85 0.43
CA LEU A 170 -2.33 -0.19 0.00
C LEU A 170 -1.04 0.39 -0.56
N PHE A 171 -1.10 1.47 -1.35
CA PHE A 171 0.13 2.09 -1.87
C PHE A 171 1.00 2.66 -0.74
N HIS A 172 0.39 3.28 0.28
CA HIS A 172 1.05 3.74 1.49
C HIS A 172 1.77 2.59 2.20
N GLU A 173 1.06 1.50 2.49
CA GLU A 173 1.64 0.35 3.20
C GLU A 173 2.73 -0.35 2.39
N ILE A 174 2.55 -0.46 1.07
CA ILE A 174 3.58 -1.03 0.18
C ILE A 174 4.82 -0.15 0.14
N PHE A 175 4.67 1.17 0.25
CA PHE A 175 5.82 2.05 0.34
C PHE A 175 6.65 1.77 1.59
N HIS A 176 6.02 1.59 2.76
CA HIS A 176 6.74 1.23 4.00
C HIS A 176 7.58 -0.05 3.85
N LEU A 177 7.08 -1.03 3.10
CA LEU A 177 7.82 -2.26 2.80
C LEU A 177 9.06 -1.99 1.94
N ASN A 178 8.94 -1.10 0.95
CA ASN A 178 10.06 -0.71 0.08
C ASN A 178 11.09 0.13 0.83
N ASP A 179 10.64 1.08 1.64
CA ASP A 179 11.50 1.92 2.45
C ASP A 179 12.35 1.07 3.43
N SER A 180 11.70 0.12 4.12
CA SER A 180 12.38 -0.83 5.00
C SER A 180 13.36 -1.72 4.25
N ALA A 181 12.99 -2.25 3.07
CA ALA A 181 13.87 -3.06 2.24
C ALA A 181 15.10 -2.29 1.71
N HIS A 182 15.00 -0.96 1.64
CA HIS A 182 16.09 -0.05 1.27
C HIS A 182 16.80 0.53 2.51
N GLY A 183 16.73 -0.13 3.65
CA GLY A 183 17.47 0.24 4.86
C GLY A 183 16.92 1.49 5.57
N GLY A 184 15.62 1.79 5.40
CA GLY A 184 15.02 3.02 5.91
C GLY A 184 15.49 4.24 5.10
N TRP A 185 15.42 4.14 3.77
CA TRP A 185 15.88 5.17 2.85
C TRP A 185 15.35 6.56 3.20
N SER A 186 14.08 6.67 3.57
CA SER A 186 13.40 7.91 3.95
C SER A 186 14.13 8.63 5.08
N GLN A 187 14.66 7.88 6.06
CA GLN A 187 15.42 8.43 7.16
C GLN A 187 16.72 9.10 6.69
N ALA A 188 17.42 8.51 5.73
CA ALA A 188 18.65 9.08 5.20
C ALA A 188 18.40 10.21 4.20
N ALA A 189 17.45 10.01 3.27
CA ALA A 189 17.23 10.89 2.13
C ALA A 189 16.32 12.09 2.44
N LEU A 190 15.29 11.91 3.28
CA LEU A 190 14.23 12.89 3.45
C LEU A 190 14.26 13.60 4.81
N SER A 191 14.94 13.08 5.83
CA SER A 191 14.99 13.73 7.16
C SER A 191 15.46 15.19 7.10
N PRO A 192 16.54 15.55 6.37
CA PRO A 192 16.96 16.97 6.31
C PRO A 192 15.87 17.91 5.78
N ILE A 193 15.03 17.42 4.85
CA ILE A 193 13.91 18.18 4.30
C ILE A 193 12.78 18.24 5.33
N TYR A 194 12.39 17.09 5.86
CA TYR A 194 11.31 16.95 6.84
C TYR A 194 11.58 17.75 8.11
N ASP A 195 12.74 17.57 8.72
CA ASP A 195 13.14 18.26 9.96
C ASP A 195 13.23 19.76 9.74
N GLY A 196 13.71 20.21 8.58
CA GLY A 196 13.71 21.62 8.21
C GLY A 196 12.31 22.24 8.11
N ILE A 197 11.33 21.48 7.61
CA ILE A 197 9.92 21.90 7.58
C ILE A 197 9.35 21.92 9.00
N VAL A 198 9.54 20.86 9.78
CA VAL A 198 9.03 20.75 11.15
C VAL A 198 9.64 21.83 12.06
N ALA A 199 10.94 22.10 11.97
CA ALA A 199 11.60 23.15 12.73
C ALA A 199 11.01 24.55 12.42
N ARG A 200 10.63 24.78 11.15
CA ARG A 200 10.03 26.05 10.70
C ARG A 200 8.56 26.19 11.07
N CYS A 201 7.79 25.13 10.87
CA CYS A 201 6.34 25.18 10.92
C CYS A 201 5.75 24.65 12.23
N GLY A 202 6.45 23.78 12.95
CA GLY A 202 5.90 22.97 14.02
C GLY A 202 4.71 22.17 13.50
N THR A 203 3.57 22.24 14.19
CA THR A 203 2.32 21.57 13.80
C THR A 203 1.33 22.49 13.09
N ARG A 204 1.70 23.75 12.79
CA ARG A 204 0.76 24.78 12.29
C ARG A 204 0.29 24.49 10.87
N ILE A 205 -1.00 24.17 10.70
CA ILE A 205 -1.63 23.83 9.41
C ILE A 205 -1.29 24.85 8.32
N ALA A 206 -1.50 26.15 8.57
CA ALA A 206 -1.26 27.17 7.55
C ALA A 206 0.19 27.21 7.03
N CYS A 207 1.16 26.88 7.88
CA CYS A 207 2.57 26.80 7.49
C CYS A 207 2.89 25.48 6.78
N LEU A 208 2.28 24.37 7.22
CA LEU A 208 2.52 23.04 6.66
C LEU A 208 1.79 22.79 5.33
N ALA A 209 0.70 23.50 5.05
CA ALA A 209 -0.14 23.31 3.88
C ALA A 209 0.62 23.18 2.54
N PRO A 210 1.60 24.04 2.21
CA PRO A 210 2.35 23.90 0.95
C PRO A 210 3.30 22.70 0.91
N TYR A 211 3.66 22.13 2.06
CA TYR A 211 4.60 21.01 2.20
C TYR A 211 3.90 19.66 2.38
N ALA A 212 2.60 19.66 2.70
CA ALA A 212 1.84 18.45 2.95
C ALA A 212 1.59 17.68 1.64
N PRO A 213 2.07 16.42 1.52
CA PRO A 213 1.82 15.64 0.31
C PRO A 213 0.33 15.34 0.11
N SER A 214 -0.41 15.15 1.21
CA SER A 214 -1.84 14.88 1.23
C SER A 214 -2.60 15.88 2.11
N GLU A 215 -3.92 15.92 1.93
CA GLU A 215 -4.83 16.80 2.67
C GLU A 215 -5.35 16.15 3.96
N THR A 216 -4.85 14.97 4.32
CA THR A 216 -5.33 14.23 5.50
C THR A 216 -4.93 14.97 6.77
N VAL A 217 -5.91 15.55 7.46
CA VAL A 217 -5.73 16.21 8.76
C VAL A 217 -6.19 15.29 9.88
N VAL A 218 -5.37 15.16 10.92
CA VAL A 218 -5.64 14.29 12.07
C VAL A 218 -6.35 15.02 13.19
N LYS A 219 -7.01 14.25 14.06
CA LYS A 219 -7.60 14.78 15.31
C LYS A 219 -6.48 15.41 16.16
N GLY A 220 -6.56 16.71 16.39
CA GLY A 220 -5.47 17.50 17.00
C GLY A 220 -4.98 18.67 16.14
N GLY A 221 -5.40 18.74 14.86
CA GLY A 221 -5.22 19.94 14.04
C GLY A 221 -3.86 20.04 13.37
N THR A 222 -3.41 18.98 12.70
CA THR A 222 -2.23 19.00 11.82
C THR A 222 -2.36 17.96 10.70
N TYR A 223 -1.50 18.03 9.69
CA TYR A 223 -1.47 17.04 8.61
C TYR A 223 -0.89 15.72 9.10
N TYR A 224 -1.44 14.59 8.64
CA TYR A 224 -1.03 13.24 9.05
C TYR A 224 0.48 13.00 8.86
N ALA A 225 1.04 13.44 7.72
CA ALA A 225 2.48 13.38 7.45
C ALA A 225 3.37 14.11 8.48
N PHE A 226 2.82 15.08 9.22
CA PHE A 226 3.53 15.89 10.21
C PHE A 226 2.98 15.68 11.64
N GLN A 227 2.17 14.65 11.86
CA GLN A 227 1.70 14.34 13.20
C GLN A 227 2.90 13.96 14.09
N PRO A 228 3.04 14.56 15.30
CA PRO A 228 4.07 14.15 16.24
C PRO A 228 4.01 12.63 16.52
N GLY A 229 5.17 11.97 16.45
CA GLY A 229 5.31 10.52 16.63
C GLY A 229 5.32 9.69 15.33
N ASN A 230 4.86 10.24 14.22
CA ASN A 230 4.87 9.57 12.91
C ASN A 230 6.27 9.58 12.25
N GLY A 231 6.94 10.73 12.28
CA GLY A 231 8.29 10.91 11.71
C GLY A 231 8.33 10.93 10.18
N VAL A 232 9.54 10.90 9.63
CA VAL A 232 9.80 11.06 8.19
C VAL A 232 9.30 9.88 7.34
N GLY A 233 9.23 8.67 7.90
CA GLY A 233 8.71 7.49 7.18
C GLY A 233 7.27 7.68 6.73
N GLU A 234 6.41 8.21 7.60
CA GLU A 234 5.02 8.55 7.26
C GLU A 234 4.93 9.71 6.26
N TYR A 235 5.80 10.72 6.38
CA TYR A 235 5.90 11.77 5.35
C TYR A 235 6.27 11.19 3.98
N ALA A 236 7.21 10.24 3.94
CA ALA A 236 7.65 9.58 2.71
C ALA A 236 6.54 8.69 2.10
N ALA A 237 5.78 7.97 2.92
CA ALA A 237 4.64 7.18 2.47
C ALA A 237 3.51 8.07 1.89
N GLU A 238 3.21 9.20 2.54
CA GLU A 238 2.27 10.19 2.00
C GLU A 238 2.79 10.86 0.72
N LEU A 239 4.11 11.10 0.63
CA LEU A 239 4.77 11.57 -0.59
C LEU A 239 4.64 10.55 -1.73
N ALA A 240 4.79 9.26 -1.43
CA ALA A 240 4.61 8.19 -2.40
C ALA A 240 3.17 8.12 -2.94
N ILE A 241 2.15 8.29 -2.07
CA ILE A 241 0.76 8.43 -2.52
C ILE A 241 0.59 9.65 -3.43
N ARG A 242 1.17 10.80 -3.04
CA ARG A 242 1.05 12.02 -3.84
C ARG A 242 1.69 11.86 -5.22
N TYR A 243 2.87 11.25 -5.28
CA TYR A 243 3.55 10.89 -6.51
C TYR A 243 2.67 9.96 -7.36
N TYR A 244 2.20 8.86 -6.80
CA TYR A 244 1.32 7.91 -7.48
C TYR A 244 0.07 8.56 -8.07
N ARG A 245 -0.62 9.42 -7.30
CA ARG A 245 -1.83 10.14 -7.77
C ARG A 245 -1.55 11.02 -8.98
N GLU A 246 -0.55 11.90 -8.90
CA GLU A 246 -0.29 12.86 -9.98
C GLU A 246 0.30 12.17 -11.22
N GLN A 247 1.19 11.19 -11.05
CA GLN A 247 1.72 10.41 -12.17
C GLN A 247 0.61 9.62 -12.88
N ARG A 248 -0.28 8.98 -12.12
CA ARG A 248 -1.42 8.24 -12.68
C ARG A 248 -2.37 9.15 -13.46
N ALA A 249 -2.66 10.34 -12.93
CA ALA A 249 -3.45 11.34 -13.63
C ALA A 249 -2.78 11.76 -14.95
N ALA A 250 -1.47 12.07 -14.90
CA ALA A 250 -0.70 12.44 -16.09
C ALA A 250 -0.68 11.33 -17.16
N LEU A 251 -0.47 10.07 -16.75
CA LEU A 251 -0.49 8.90 -17.65
C LEU A 251 -1.85 8.68 -18.31
N ARG A 252 -2.94 9.11 -17.66
CA ARG A 252 -4.31 9.04 -18.20
C ARG A 252 -4.73 10.28 -19.01
N GLY A 253 -3.84 11.26 -19.16
CA GLY A 253 -4.17 12.54 -19.78
C GLY A 253 -5.17 13.36 -18.97
N GLU A 254 -5.32 13.06 -17.68
CA GLU A 254 -6.17 13.83 -16.76
C GLU A 254 -5.44 15.11 -16.38
N GLN A 255 -6.13 16.26 -16.44
CA GLN A 255 -5.60 17.54 -15.96
C GLN A 255 -5.84 17.63 -14.46
N PRO A 256 -4.79 17.66 -13.61
CA PRO A 256 -4.99 17.86 -12.19
C PRO A 256 -5.59 19.25 -11.95
N GLY A 257 -6.68 19.34 -11.19
CA GLY A 257 -7.28 20.64 -10.84
C GLY A 257 -6.44 21.50 -9.88
N LYS A 258 -5.23 21.05 -9.53
CA LYS A 258 -4.30 21.70 -8.60
C LYS A 258 -2.91 21.72 -9.20
N THR A 259 -2.11 22.72 -8.82
CA THR A 259 -0.69 22.80 -9.16
C THR A 259 0.03 21.51 -8.71
N PRO A 260 0.91 20.92 -9.56
CA PRO A 260 1.72 19.78 -9.18
C PRO A 260 2.48 20.00 -7.87
N PHE A 261 2.57 18.97 -7.03
CA PHE A 261 3.23 19.07 -5.73
C PHE A 261 4.67 19.58 -5.82
N LYS A 262 5.42 19.04 -6.79
CA LYS A 262 6.82 19.40 -7.07
C LYS A 262 7.02 20.88 -7.43
N CYS A 263 5.96 21.58 -7.81
CA CYS A 263 5.99 22.99 -8.18
C CYS A 263 5.63 23.94 -7.03
N GLY A 264 5.49 23.42 -5.81
CA GLY A 264 5.43 24.21 -4.59
C GLY A 264 6.80 24.72 -4.14
N PRO A 265 7.04 24.86 -2.82
CA PRO A 265 8.35 25.24 -2.29
C PRO A 265 9.49 24.33 -2.75
N PRO A 266 10.76 24.79 -2.75
CA PRO A 266 11.90 24.01 -3.20
C PRO A 266 12.11 22.67 -2.47
N GLU A 267 11.63 22.55 -1.23
CA GLU A 267 11.57 21.29 -0.46
C GLU A 267 10.78 20.21 -1.20
N ASN A 268 9.64 20.56 -1.81
CA ASN A 268 8.77 19.61 -2.51
C ASN A 268 9.45 19.04 -3.76
N ALA A 269 10.06 19.91 -4.57
CA ALA A 269 10.79 19.50 -5.77
C ALA A 269 11.94 18.53 -5.43
N ARG A 270 12.69 18.83 -4.36
CA ARG A 270 13.79 17.98 -3.88
C ARG A 270 13.28 16.63 -3.37
N ALA A 271 12.27 16.62 -2.51
CA ALA A 271 11.69 15.39 -1.98
C ALA A 271 11.11 14.51 -3.10
N TRP A 272 10.39 15.13 -4.04
CA TRP A 272 9.85 14.47 -5.23
C TRP A 272 10.94 13.81 -6.08
N SER A 273 11.99 14.56 -6.41
CA SER A 273 13.11 14.03 -7.20
C SER A 273 13.79 12.87 -6.50
N LEU A 274 14.03 12.96 -5.19
CA LEU A 274 14.66 11.88 -4.42
C LEU A 274 13.83 10.61 -4.47
N LEU A 275 12.51 10.70 -4.24
CA LEU A 275 11.59 9.56 -4.33
C LEU A 275 11.57 8.96 -5.74
N ALA A 276 11.40 9.81 -6.77
CA ALA A 276 11.31 9.38 -8.15
C ALA A 276 12.59 8.64 -8.59
N THR A 277 13.75 9.19 -8.25
CA THR A 277 15.06 8.57 -8.57
C THR A 277 15.23 7.23 -7.87
N GLU A 278 14.94 7.13 -6.57
CA GLU A 278 15.19 5.89 -5.83
C GLU A 278 14.28 4.75 -6.27
N PHE A 279 12.97 4.99 -6.32
CA PHE A 279 12.00 3.91 -6.46
C PHE A 279 11.47 3.74 -7.89
N PHE A 280 11.42 4.81 -8.67
CA PHE A 280 10.71 4.83 -9.96
C PHE A 280 11.61 5.14 -11.15
N GLY A 281 12.93 4.94 -11.00
CA GLY A 281 13.89 5.09 -12.10
C GLY A 281 13.98 6.52 -12.66
N GLY A 282 13.64 7.51 -11.83
CA GLY A 282 13.62 8.93 -12.18
C GLY A 282 12.43 9.34 -13.07
N ALA A 283 11.45 8.48 -13.28
CA ALA A 283 10.29 8.81 -14.12
C ALA A 283 9.50 10.00 -13.53
N ASP A 284 9.09 10.92 -14.40
CA ASP A 284 8.19 11.99 -14.03
C ASP A 284 7.39 12.47 -15.24
N ARG A 285 6.10 12.11 -15.28
CA ARG A 285 5.14 12.47 -16.33
C ARG A 285 4.32 13.70 -15.99
N VAL A 286 4.41 14.18 -14.75
CA VAL A 286 3.65 15.35 -14.33
C VAL A 286 4.20 16.58 -15.03
N ALA A 287 3.30 17.47 -15.46
CA ALA A 287 3.66 18.68 -16.19
C ALA A 287 4.80 19.46 -15.49
N PRO A 288 5.71 20.08 -16.26
CA PRO A 288 6.77 20.90 -15.71
C PRO A 288 6.19 22.10 -14.96
N CYS A 289 6.97 22.61 -14.00
CA CYS A 289 6.61 23.82 -13.29
C CYS A 289 6.70 25.02 -14.22
N GLN A 290 5.69 25.87 -14.22
CA GLN A 290 5.75 27.12 -14.96
C GLN A 290 6.71 28.07 -14.25
N ASP A 291 7.66 28.65 -14.98
CA ASP A 291 8.51 29.70 -14.47
C ASP A 291 7.65 30.94 -14.14
N GLY A 292 7.50 31.24 -12.85
CA GLY A 292 7.18 32.59 -12.37
C GLY A 292 5.91 33.27 -12.90
N ALA A 293 4.78 32.59 -13.01
CA ALA A 293 3.50 33.32 -13.07
C ALA A 293 3.05 33.63 -11.63
N PRO A 294 2.87 34.91 -11.24
CA PRO A 294 2.37 35.23 -9.91
C PRO A 294 0.99 34.59 -9.76
N ALA A 295 0.77 33.91 -8.63
CA ALA A 295 -0.56 33.52 -8.22
C ALA A 295 -1.43 34.79 -8.27
N ARG A 296 -2.41 34.81 -9.19
CA ARG A 296 -3.37 35.92 -9.24
C ARG A 296 -4.08 35.98 -7.88
N PRO A 297 -4.28 37.18 -7.34
CA PRO A 297 -4.90 37.38 -6.03
C PRO A 297 -6.32 36.82 -5.97
#